data_AF-A0A517ZZX2-F1
#
_entry.id   AF-A0A517ZZX2-F1
#
_cell.length_a   1.000
_cell.length_b   1.000
_cell.length_c   1.000
_cell.angle_alpha   90.00
_cell.angle_beta   90.00
_cell.angle_gamma   90.00
#
_symmetry.space_group_name_H-M   'P 1'
#
loop_
_entity.id
_entity.type
_entity.pdbx_description
1 polymer ?
#
loop_
_entity_poly.entity_id
_entity_poly.type
_entity_poly.pdbx_seq_one_letter_code
_entity_poly.pdbx_strand_id
1 'polypeptide(L)'
;MPARCCSLLFLTLLLSCGKQESSVPPSATLTAESRHAEFETEIKTFCGHCHLCPDPDVLTQDAWRMQIPREYVHYEQSTEKNLRVPPMPEVIRYFVDHAPTKHQLPAQIADVPSGPVHFERQSFPRQADDPLPGVTNLNWVSGNKLPGELLLTDLDSGRAGRIRFSASQPEFESLAKLHHPAHIERVDLNGDQHDDYLIADLGSFGPEDHDRGTVEALLFDPQSNSYQQQTLQAGLGRVADAKAADFDADGDLDLIVAEFGWHKTGRLLYLENVSKSKADLQYQLRVLDPRHGASHVLITDWNQDGLPDFVTLFSQEHEIIVAFLNEGQGRFRTETIYQAPDPAYGSSCIELVDLDQDGDLDLLYTNGDTMDSFELRPSHSVQWLENRGRFPFEHHRLAPLTGAYGVTHGDFDNDGDIDLAACTMTWNYDQRRNTIVWYEQTAPGQFTAHPLDYSYGQHPVLTAGDFDGDGNLDLAVGNFEARAVEQVDQSEWFSLWWNKGSAKSKQPAKK
;
A
#
# COMPACT_ATOMS: atom_id res chain seq x y z
N MET A 1 -76.08 -37.84 20.05
CA MET A 1 -76.97 -38.97 20.41
C MET A 1 -77.26 -39.78 19.16
N PRO A 2 -77.40 -41.12 19.22
CA PRO A 2 -77.33 -42.03 20.38
C PRO A 2 -76.05 -42.91 20.32
N ALA A 3 -75.37 -43.34 21.40
CA ALA A 3 -75.73 -43.87 22.72
C ALA A 3 -76.40 -45.26 22.70
N ARG A 4 -75.62 -46.28 23.09
CA ARG A 4 -76.00 -47.48 23.89
C ARG A 4 -74.68 -48.21 24.27
N CYS A 5 -74.25 -48.19 25.55
CA CYS A 5 -74.66 -49.09 26.66
C CYS A 5 -74.34 -50.55 26.35
N CYS A 6 -73.73 -51.39 27.20
CA CYS A 6 -73.54 -51.46 28.66
C CYS A 6 -72.52 -52.62 28.87
N SER A 7 -71.46 -52.49 29.66
CA SER A 7 -71.39 -52.75 31.12
C SER A 7 -70.85 -54.15 31.48
N LEU A 8 -70.21 -54.20 32.65
CA LEU A 8 -69.79 -55.34 33.49
C LEU A 8 -68.32 -55.77 33.26
N LEU A 9 -67.43 -55.86 34.26
CA LEU A 9 -67.61 -55.84 35.71
C LEU A 9 -66.27 -55.47 36.37
N PHE A 10 -66.33 -54.54 37.33
CA PHE A 10 -65.26 -54.16 38.25
C PHE A 10 -65.13 -55.21 39.36
N LEU A 11 -63.91 -55.57 39.78
CA LEU A 11 -63.55 -55.62 41.22
C LEU A 11 -62.03 -55.69 41.45
N THR A 12 -61.53 -54.69 42.20
CA THR A 12 -60.44 -54.70 43.22
C THR A 12 -58.99 -55.02 42.78
N LEU A 13 -57.91 -54.36 43.23
CA LEU A 13 -57.64 -53.59 44.46
C LEU A 13 -56.64 -52.41 44.24
N LEU A 14 -56.82 -51.43 45.11
CA LEU A 14 -56.01 -50.26 45.51
C LEU A 14 -54.47 -50.37 45.38
N LEU A 15 -53.80 -49.30 44.92
CA LEU A 15 -52.94 -48.42 45.74
C LEU A 15 -52.20 -47.35 44.89
N SER A 16 -52.36 -46.08 45.32
CA SER A 16 -51.44 -44.93 45.25
C SER A 16 -50.94 -44.40 43.89
N CYS A 17 -51.44 -43.22 43.52
CA CYS A 17 -50.82 -42.31 42.54
C CYS A 17 -49.47 -41.77 43.04
N GLY A 18 -48.37 -42.21 42.45
CA GLY A 18 -47.13 -41.43 42.39
C GLY A 18 -47.11 -40.62 41.09
N LYS A 19 -47.10 -39.29 41.18
CA LYS A 19 -46.83 -38.41 40.03
C LYS A 19 -45.43 -38.72 39.50
N GLN A 20 -45.34 -39.13 38.24
CA GLN A 20 -44.09 -39.31 37.52
C GLN A 20 -43.67 -37.92 37.03
N GLU A 21 -42.69 -37.30 37.70
CA GLU A 21 -42.03 -36.09 37.19
C GLU A 21 -41.15 -36.48 36.01
N SER A 22 -41.39 -35.85 34.85
CA SER A 22 -40.52 -35.94 33.70
C SER A 22 -39.22 -35.20 34.00
N SER A 23 -38.13 -35.94 34.21
CA SER A 23 -36.80 -35.36 34.30
C SER A 23 -36.36 -34.87 32.93
N VAL A 24 -36.51 -33.56 32.68
CA VAL A 24 -35.73 -32.87 31.65
C VAL A 24 -34.27 -32.95 32.09
N PRO A 25 -33.33 -33.46 31.26
CA PRO A 25 -31.92 -33.44 31.64
C PRO A 25 -31.49 -31.98 31.85
N PRO A 26 -30.68 -31.67 32.87
CA PRO A 26 -30.23 -30.31 33.08
C PRO A 26 -29.52 -29.85 31.81
N SER A 27 -29.99 -28.75 31.22
CA SER A 27 -29.23 -28.01 30.21
C SER A 27 -27.86 -27.77 30.84
N ALA A 28 -26.82 -28.36 30.26
CA ALA A 28 -25.47 -28.23 30.80
C ALA A 28 -25.12 -26.74 30.77
N THR A 29 -25.19 -26.08 31.92
CA THR A 29 -24.82 -24.68 32.05
C THR A 29 -23.33 -24.62 31.78
N LEU A 30 -22.98 -24.12 30.60
CA LEU A 30 -21.61 -23.85 30.23
C LEU A 30 -20.93 -23.04 31.33
N THR A 31 -19.71 -23.44 31.68
CA THR A 31 -18.83 -22.69 32.58
C THR A 31 -18.62 -21.26 32.06
N ALA A 32 -18.20 -20.33 32.92
CA ALA A 32 -17.88 -18.97 32.48
C ALA A 32 -16.78 -18.97 31.39
N GLU A 33 -15.78 -19.83 31.53
CA GLU A 33 -14.70 -20.03 30.56
C GLU A 33 -15.22 -20.56 29.22
N SER A 34 -16.08 -21.58 29.23
CA SER A 34 -16.64 -22.13 27.98
C SER A 34 -17.61 -21.16 27.30
N ARG A 35 -18.35 -20.33 28.05
CA ARG A 35 -19.16 -19.23 27.48
C ARG A 35 -18.29 -18.13 26.85
N HIS A 36 -17.15 -17.82 27.47
CA HIS A 36 -16.20 -16.85 26.93
C HIS A 36 -15.59 -17.36 25.62
N ALA A 37 -15.13 -18.61 25.59
CA ALA A 37 -14.57 -19.23 24.37
C ALA A 37 -15.60 -19.36 23.24
N GLU A 38 -16.85 -19.69 23.55
CA GLU A 38 -17.94 -19.69 22.56
C GLU A 38 -18.22 -18.29 22.01
N PHE A 39 -18.21 -17.26 22.87
CA PHE A 39 -18.42 -15.88 22.46
C PHE A 39 -17.25 -15.34 21.62
N GLU A 40 -16.01 -15.66 21.98
CA GLU A 40 -14.83 -15.33 21.16
C GLU A 40 -14.92 -15.97 19.77
N THR A 41 -15.38 -17.22 19.69
CA THR A 41 -15.63 -17.90 18.42
C THR A 41 -16.72 -17.21 17.61
N GLU A 42 -17.80 -16.74 18.26
CA GLU A 42 -18.86 -15.96 17.62
C GLU A 42 -18.34 -14.63 17.06
N ILE A 43 -17.49 -13.91 17.81
CA ILE A 43 -16.82 -12.69 17.35
C ILE A 43 -15.95 -12.99 16.13
N LYS A 44 -15.06 -14.00 16.21
CA LYS A 44 -14.18 -14.38 15.10
C LYS A 44 -14.96 -14.78 13.85
N THR A 45 -16.12 -15.42 14.02
CA THR A 45 -16.99 -15.79 12.89
C THR A 45 -17.66 -14.57 12.26
N PHE A 46 -18.14 -13.63 13.08
CA PHE A 46 -18.85 -12.45 12.60
C PHE A 46 -17.90 -11.38 12.06
N CYS A 47 -16.94 -10.95 12.88
CA CYS A 47 -15.94 -9.93 12.53
C CYS A 47 -14.88 -10.44 11.55
N GLY A 48 -14.69 -11.76 11.44
CA GLY A 48 -13.76 -12.38 10.50
C GLY A 48 -14.41 -12.87 9.19
N HIS A 49 -15.64 -12.44 8.90
CA HIS A 49 -16.37 -12.93 7.73
C HIS A 49 -15.84 -12.39 6.41
N CYS A 50 -15.53 -11.09 6.36
CA CYS A 50 -15.06 -10.41 5.14
C CYS A 50 -13.54 -10.52 5.00
N HIS A 51 -12.81 -10.35 6.11
CA HIS A 51 -11.36 -10.37 6.21
C HIS A 51 -10.93 -11.00 7.54
N LEU A 52 -9.64 -11.02 7.86
CA LEU A 52 -9.16 -11.51 9.15
C LEU A 52 -9.78 -10.72 10.31
N CYS A 53 -10.25 -11.41 11.35
CA CYS A 53 -10.72 -10.74 12.56
C CYS A 53 -9.52 -10.05 13.23
N PRO A 54 -9.60 -8.74 13.51
CA PRO A 54 -8.46 -8.01 14.06
C PRO A 54 -8.13 -8.43 15.49
N ASP A 55 -6.86 -8.30 15.86
CA ASP A 55 -6.40 -8.49 17.23
C ASP A 55 -6.79 -7.26 18.09
N PRO A 56 -7.37 -7.43 19.30
CA PRO A 56 -7.67 -6.31 20.18
C PRO A 56 -6.51 -5.37 20.47
N ASP A 57 -5.26 -5.85 20.42
CA ASP A 57 -4.08 -5.02 20.66
C ASP A 57 -3.77 -4.04 19.51
N VAL A 58 -4.42 -4.12 18.34
CA VAL A 58 -4.10 -3.25 17.20
C VAL A 58 -4.58 -1.81 17.36
N LEU A 59 -5.72 -1.60 18.02
CA LEU A 59 -6.29 -0.27 18.29
C LEU A 59 -6.37 0.00 19.79
N THR A 60 -6.41 1.27 20.18
CA THR A 60 -6.66 1.62 21.58
C THR A 60 -8.10 1.34 21.99
N GLN A 61 -8.33 1.31 23.30
CA GLN A 61 -9.69 1.20 23.86
C GLN A 61 -10.65 2.26 23.30
N ASP A 62 -10.19 3.50 23.11
CA ASP A 62 -11.04 4.58 22.59
C ASP A 62 -11.33 4.40 21.09
N ALA A 63 -10.34 3.96 20.31
CA ALA A 63 -10.55 3.62 18.90
C ALA A 63 -11.52 2.44 18.74
N TRP A 64 -11.43 1.38 19.55
CA TRP A 64 -12.39 0.26 19.49
C TRP A 64 -13.83 0.67 19.78
N ARG A 65 -14.05 1.61 20.71
CA ARG A 65 -15.39 2.15 21.00
C ARG A 65 -16.00 2.85 19.77
N MET A 66 -15.17 3.37 18.87
CA MET A 66 -15.59 4.04 17.64
C MET A 66 -15.67 3.08 16.45
N GLN A 67 -14.75 2.13 16.35
CA GLN A 67 -14.63 1.26 15.19
C GLN A 67 -15.75 0.21 15.13
N ILE A 68 -16.03 -0.49 16.24
CA ILE A 68 -17.03 -1.57 16.23
C ILE A 68 -18.42 -1.09 15.78
N PRO A 69 -18.95 0.06 16.24
CA PRO A 69 -20.21 0.59 15.69
C PRO A 69 -20.19 0.85 14.18
N ARG A 70 -19.07 1.32 13.62
CA ARG A 70 -18.92 1.55 12.17
C ARG A 70 -19.04 0.25 11.40
N GLU A 71 -18.36 -0.80 11.85
CA GLU A 71 -18.39 -2.12 11.20
C GLU A 71 -19.78 -2.74 11.22
N TYR A 72 -20.52 -2.58 12.30
CA TYR A 72 -21.91 -3.05 12.36
C TYR A 72 -22.81 -2.30 11.37
N VAL A 73 -22.63 -0.99 11.23
CA VAL A 73 -23.36 -0.20 10.21
C VAL A 73 -22.98 -0.66 8.80
N HIS A 74 -21.71 -0.97 8.55
CA HIS A 74 -21.26 -1.51 7.27
C HIS A 74 -21.92 -2.88 6.99
N TYR A 75 -21.89 -3.79 7.96
CA TYR A 75 -22.58 -5.08 7.85
C TYR A 75 -24.09 -4.89 7.63
N GLU A 76 -24.75 -3.94 8.30
CA GLU A 76 -26.17 -3.62 8.08
C GLU A 76 -26.47 -3.11 6.67
N GLN A 77 -25.53 -2.47 5.99
CA GLN A 77 -25.66 -2.00 4.61
C GLN A 77 -25.26 -3.05 3.56
N SER A 78 -24.45 -4.05 3.96
CA SER A 78 -24.00 -5.13 3.07
C SER A 78 -25.15 -6.02 2.57
N THR A 79 -24.93 -6.72 1.46
CA THR A 79 -25.88 -7.72 0.94
C THR A 79 -25.81 -9.07 1.68
N GLU A 80 -24.72 -9.32 2.40
CA GLU A 80 -24.49 -10.55 3.15
C GLU A 80 -25.23 -10.50 4.50
N LYS A 81 -26.35 -11.24 4.61
CA LYS A 81 -27.22 -11.27 5.81
C LYS A 81 -27.30 -12.65 6.47
N ASN A 82 -26.38 -13.54 6.13
CA ASN A 82 -26.38 -14.94 6.55
C ASN A 82 -25.69 -15.19 7.90
N LEU A 83 -25.06 -14.18 8.51
CA LEU A 83 -24.37 -14.33 9.79
C LEU A 83 -25.28 -14.12 10.99
N ARG A 84 -24.98 -14.86 12.06
CA ARG A 84 -25.47 -14.53 13.39
C ARG A 84 -24.71 -13.31 13.91
N VAL A 85 -25.44 -12.24 14.20
CA VAL A 85 -24.88 -10.98 14.69
C VAL A 85 -24.80 -11.02 16.23
N PRO A 86 -23.59 -11.00 16.83
CA PRO A 86 -23.43 -10.93 18.28
C PRO A 86 -23.90 -9.57 18.82
N PRO A 87 -24.24 -9.46 20.12
CA PRO A 87 -24.64 -8.18 20.71
C PRO A 87 -23.49 -7.16 20.69
N MET A 88 -23.64 -6.06 19.93
CA MET A 88 -22.62 -5.03 19.78
C MET A 88 -22.00 -4.55 21.11
N PRO A 89 -22.75 -4.28 22.19
CA PRO A 89 -22.15 -3.85 23.46
C PRO A 89 -21.20 -4.89 24.08
N GLU A 90 -21.46 -6.18 23.85
CA GLU A 90 -20.61 -7.27 24.33
C GLU A 90 -19.35 -7.40 23.49
N VAL A 91 -19.43 -7.18 22.18
CA VAL A 91 -18.28 -7.13 21.28
C VAL A 91 -17.38 -5.93 21.58
N ILE A 92 -17.96 -4.74 21.77
CA ILE A 92 -17.22 -3.55 22.21
C ILE A 92 -16.47 -3.86 23.51
N ARG A 93 -17.15 -4.46 24.50
CA ARG A 93 -16.51 -4.83 25.76
C ARG A 93 -15.37 -5.81 25.55
N TYR A 94 -15.55 -6.83 24.71
CA TYR A 94 -14.49 -7.79 24.40
C TYR A 94 -13.23 -7.08 23.88
N PHE A 95 -13.35 -6.25 22.83
CA PHE A 95 -12.18 -5.56 22.27
C PHE A 95 -11.58 -4.56 23.27
N VAL A 96 -12.40 -3.76 23.95
CA VAL A 96 -11.95 -2.76 24.92
C VAL A 96 -11.25 -3.38 26.14
N ASP A 97 -11.73 -4.51 26.66
CA ASP A 97 -11.14 -5.15 27.84
C ASP A 97 -9.76 -5.76 27.56
N HIS A 98 -9.46 -6.06 26.29
CA HIS A 98 -8.18 -6.62 25.85
C HIS A 98 -7.25 -5.59 25.19
N ALA A 99 -7.77 -4.41 24.81
CA ALA A 99 -6.98 -3.39 24.11
C ALA A 99 -6.14 -2.51 25.05
N PRO A 100 -5.00 -2.00 24.56
CA PRO A 100 -4.20 -1.02 25.29
C PRO A 100 -4.94 0.32 25.43
N THR A 101 -4.68 1.03 26.52
CA THR A 101 -5.15 2.42 26.67
C THR A 101 -4.38 3.39 25.79
N LYS A 102 -3.11 3.06 25.47
CA LYS A 102 -2.23 3.83 24.60
C LYS A 102 -1.13 2.93 24.04
N HIS A 103 -0.80 3.14 22.77
CA HIS A 103 0.36 2.52 22.13
C HIS A 103 1.70 3.06 22.64
N GLN A 104 2.66 2.16 22.86
CA GLN A 104 4.05 2.50 23.14
C GLN A 104 4.84 2.53 21.83
N LEU A 105 5.07 3.73 21.31
CA LEU A 105 5.76 3.92 20.04
C LEU A 105 7.29 3.86 20.21
N PRO A 106 8.04 3.43 19.18
CA PRO A 106 9.50 3.52 19.15
C PRO A 106 10.01 4.91 19.51
N ALA A 107 11.16 4.94 20.19
CA ALA A 107 11.84 6.18 20.55
C ALA A 107 12.20 6.98 19.28
N GLN A 108 12.09 8.30 19.39
CA GLN A 108 12.46 9.23 18.32
C GLN A 108 13.80 9.87 18.65
N ILE A 109 14.61 10.15 17.63
CA ILE A 109 15.95 10.74 17.76
C ILE A 109 15.89 12.18 17.28
N ALA A 110 15.96 13.14 18.20
CA ALA A 110 15.88 14.56 17.86
C ALA A 110 17.19 15.13 17.29
N ASP A 111 18.33 14.57 17.71
CA ASP A 111 19.66 14.96 17.23
C ASP A 111 20.09 13.99 16.14
N VAL A 112 20.06 14.43 14.88
CA VAL A 112 20.53 13.67 13.71
C VAL A 112 21.98 13.25 13.92
N PRO A 113 22.28 11.97 14.19
CA PRO A 113 23.64 11.49 14.29
C PRO A 113 24.32 11.64 12.92
N SER A 114 25.60 11.99 12.89
CA SER A 114 26.36 11.88 11.64
C SER A 114 26.54 10.40 11.29
N GLY A 115 25.89 9.94 10.22
CA GLY A 115 26.18 8.65 9.62
C GLY A 115 27.54 8.62 8.89
N PRO A 116 27.93 7.48 8.30
CA PRO A 116 29.17 7.37 7.52
C PRO A 116 29.21 8.31 6.30
N VAL A 117 28.05 8.65 5.75
CA VAL A 117 27.88 9.67 4.70
C VAL A 117 27.09 10.88 5.16
N HIS A 118 27.15 11.95 4.36
CA HIS A 118 26.47 13.22 4.64
C HIS A 118 25.56 13.60 3.48
N PHE A 119 24.27 13.81 3.79
CA PHE A 119 23.29 14.34 2.84
C PHE A 119 23.14 15.85 3.00
N GLU A 120 23.23 16.59 1.89
CA GLU A 120 22.94 18.02 1.81
C GLU A 120 21.54 18.25 1.23
N ARG A 121 20.64 18.85 2.02
CA ARG A 121 19.25 19.08 1.62
C ARG A 121 19.10 20.33 0.75
N GLN A 122 18.44 20.19 -0.39
CA GLN A 122 17.97 21.27 -1.26
C GLN A 122 16.43 21.22 -1.36
N SER A 123 15.78 22.28 -0.91
CA SER A 123 14.32 22.42 -0.95
C SER A 123 13.85 23.07 -2.25
N PHE A 124 12.75 22.55 -2.81
CA PHE A 124 12.08 23.14 -3.97
C PHE A 124 10.67 23.61 -3.57
N PRO A 125 10.40 24.93 -3.62
CA PRO A 125 9.12 25.45 -3.23
C PRO A 125 8.06 25.21 -4.31
N ARG A 126 6.81 25.03 -3.89
CA ARG A 126 5.64 25.09 -4.79
C ARG A 126 5.46 26.52 -5.30
N GLN A 127 4.75 26.69 -6.42
CA GLN A 127 4.40 28.05 -6.87
C GLN A 127 3.35 28.64 -5.92
N ALA A 128 3.37 29.96 -5.74
CA ALA A 128 2.55 30.63 -4.74
C ALA A 128 1.03 30.36 -4.89
N ASP A 129 0.57 30.24 -6.14
CA ASP A 129 -0.84 29.99 -6.50
C ASP A 129 -1.19 28.49 -6.61
N ASP A 130 -0.21 27.59 -6.45
CA ASP A 130 -0.47 26.15 -6.42
C ASP A 130 -1.20 25.78 -5.12
N PRO A 131 -2.02 24.71 -5.14
CA PRO A 131 -2.56 24.13 -3.91
C PRO A 131 -1.42 23.62 -3.01
N LEU A 132 -1.82 23.10 -1.83
CA LEU A 132 -0.84 22.45 -0.97
C LEU A 132 -0.19 21.26 -1.71
N PRO A 133 1.08 20.93 -1.40
CA PRO A 133 1.77 19.82 -2.03
C PRO A 133 0.98 18.52 -1.88
N GLY A 134 0.84 17.78 -2.97
CA GLY A 134 0.18 16.48 -3.01
C GLY A 134 1.01 15.49 -3.81
N VAL A 135 2.33 15.44 -3.57
CA VAL A 135 3.25 14.60 -4.37
C VAL A 135 2.97 13.12 -4.09
N THR A 136 2.67 12.36 -5.13
CA THR A 136 2.21 10.96 -5.04
C THR A 136 3.15 9.96 -5.68
N ASN A 137 4.00 10.40 -6.59
CA ASN A 137 4.98 9.55 -7.23
C ASN A 137 6.25 10.34 -7.50
N LEU A 138 7.37 9.68 -7.22
CA LEU A 138 8.71 10.08 -7.62
C LEU A 138 9.37 8.84 -8.22
N ASN A 139 9.82 8.94 -9.47
CA ASN A 139 10.39 7.80 -10.19
C ASN A 139 11.67 8.23 -10.90
N TRP A 140 12.82 7.72 -10.47
CA TRP A 140 14.10 8.01 -11.12
C TRP A 140 14.30 7.11 -12.34
N VAL A 141 14.48 7.74 -13.50
CA VAL A 141 14.74 7.03 -14.75
C VAL A 141 16.14 7.36 -15.25
N SER A 142 17.05 6.41 -15.07
CA SER A 142 18.42 6.54 -15.57
C SER A 142 18.43 6.61 -17.11
N GLY A 143 19.34 7.41 -17.65
CA GLY A 143 19.50 7.60 -19.09
C GLY A 143 20.68 6.81 -19.65
N ASN A 144 20.48 6.13 -20.77
CA ASN A 144 21.58 5.51 -21.52
C ASN A 144 22.42 6.54 -22.32
N LYS A 145 21.85 7.73 -22.63
CA LYS A 145 22.47 8.77 -23.49
C LYS A 145 22.08 10.23 -23.18
N LEU A 146 21.10 10.49 -22.32
CA LEU A 146 20.74 11.81 -21.79
C LEU A 146 20.98 11.80 -20.28
N PRO A 147 21.17 12.96 -19.60
CA PRO A 147 21.13 12.96 -18.13
C PRO A 147 19.82 12.29 -17.69
N GLY A 148 19.87 11.46 -16.64
CA GLY A 148 18.67 10.84 -16.07
C GLY A 148 17.63 11.89 -15.71
N GLU A 149 16.38 11.46 -15.56
CA GLU A 149 15.29 12.34 -15.18
C GLU A 149 14.49 11.74 -14.02
N LEU A 150 13.99 12.63 -13.17
CA LEU A 150 13.12 12.26 -12.06
C LEU A 150 11.69 12.62 -12.43
N LEU A 151 10.82 11.63 -12.58
CA LEU A 151 9.40 11.87 -12.84
C LEU A 151 8.68 12.21 -11.54
N LEU A 152 7.66 13.06 -11.65
CA LEU A 152 6.89 13.55 -10.50
C LEU A 152 5.42 13.69 -10.88
N THR A 153 4.54 13.19 -10.01
CA THR A 153 3.11 13.55 -10.01
C THR A 153 2.73 14.27 -8.73
N ASP A 154 1.85 15.26 -8.86
CA ASP A 154 1.24 15.97 -7.75
C ASP A 154 -0.28 15.98 -7.96
N LEU A 155 -0.98 15.28 -7.08
CA LEU A 155 -2.41 15.02 -7.22
C LEU A 155 -3.25 16.30 -7.03
N ASP A 156 -2.79 17.25 -6.21
CA ASP A 156 -3.58 18.41 -5.81
C ASP A 156 -3.50 19.50 -6.89
N SER A 157 -2.31 19.73 -7.43
CA SER A 157 -2.08 20.65 -8.54
C SER A 157 -2.48 20.07 -9.90
N GLY A 158 -2.64 18.75 -9.97
CA GLY A 158 -2.93 17.99 -11.17
C GLY A 158 -1.71 17.82 -12.09
N ARG A 159 -0.50 18.15 -11.64
CA ARG A 159 0.69 18.14 -12.50
C ARG A 159 1.30 16.75 -12.59
N ALA A 160 1.62 16.35 -13.81
CA ALA A 160 2.52 15.23 -14.09
C ALA A 160 3.68 15.76 -14.95
N GLY A 161 4.91 15.43 -14.59
CA GLY A 161 6.07 16.00 -15.24
C GLY A 161 7.38 15.31 -14.89
N ARG A 162 8.47 15.96 -15.26
CA ARG A 162 9.83 15.48 -15.04
C ARG A 162 10.76 16.59 -14.56
N ILE A 163 11.78 16.21 -13.82
CA ILE A 163 12.85 17.08 -13.36
C ILE A 163 14.10 16.67 -14.11
N ARG A 164 14.71 17.65 -14.80
CA ARG A 164 15.97 17.48 -15.52
C ARG A 164 17.13 18.01 -14.71
N PHE A 165 18.17 17.22 -14.61
CA PHE A 165 19.41 17.59 -13.93
C PHE A 165 20.37 18.20 -14.97
N SER A 166 20.23 19.51 -15.21
CA SER A 166 21.12 20.27 -16.09
C SER A 166 22.35 20.78 -15.33
N ALA A 167 23.42 21.16 -16.06
CA ALA A 167 24.67 21.63 -15.46
C ALA A 167 24.56 22.90 -14.58
N SER A 168 23.44 23.62 -14.63
CA SER A 168 23.23 24.80 -13.78
C SER A 168 22.46 24.50 -12.50
N GLN A 169 21.28 23.85 -12.57
CA GLN A 169 20.41 23.43 -11.46
C GLN A 169 19.33 22.43 -11.98
N PRO A 170 18.65 21.67 -11.09
CA PRO A 170 17.46 20.89 -11.43
C PRO A 170 16.30 21.79 -11.89
N GLU A 171 15.62 21.41 -12.97
CA GLU A 171 14.48 22.15 -13.54
C GLU A 171 13.29 21.23 -13.77
N PHE A 172 12.11 21.63 -13.29
CA PHE A 172 10.85 20.91 -13.51
C PHE A 172 10.19 21.32 -14.83
N GLU A 173 9.85 20.32 -15.64
CA GLU A 173 9.07 20.43 -16.88
C GLU A 173 7.71 19.77 -16.68
N SER A 174 6.64 20.57 -16.73
CA SER A 174 5.27 20.05 -16.72
C SER A 174 4.97 19.39 -18.07
N LEU A 175 4.63 18.10 -18.06
CA LEU A 175 4.27 17.33 -19.25
C LEU A 175 2.76 17.32 -19.48
N ALA A 176 1.98 17.19 -18.40
CA ALA A 176 0.52 17.21 -18.44
C ALA A 176 -0.08 17.91 -17.22
N LYS A 177 -1.34 18.32 -17.37
CA LYS A 177 -2.20 18.73 -16.27
C LYS A 177 -3.50 17.91 -16.30
N LEU A 178 -3.63 17.02 -15.34
CA LEU A 178 -4.74 16.08 -15.19
C LEU A 178 -5.58 16.43 -13.96
N HIS A 179 -6.46 15.52 -13.54
CA HIS A 179 -7.34 15.74 -12.40
C HIS A 179 -6.60 15.44 -11.10
N HIS A 180 -6.16 14.20 -10.90
CA HIS A 180 -5.47 13.73 -9.70
C HIS A 180 -4.44 12.65 -10.07
N PRO A 181 -3.33 13.00 -10.76
CA PRO A 181 -2.33 12.02 -11.16
C PRO A 181 -1.68 11.36 -9.94
N ALA A 182 -1.64 10.02 -9.94
CA ALA A 182 -1.08 9.21 -8.86
C ALA A 182 0.25 8.55 -9.22
N HIS A 183 0.46 8.19 -10.48
CA HIS A 183 1.66 7.52 -10.93
C HIS A 183 2.01 7.94 -12.35
N ILE A 184 3.31 8.06 -12.67
CA ILE A 184 3.82 8.26 -14.03
C ILE A 184 4.99 7.30 -14.30
N GLU A 185 5.01 6.72 -15.50
CA GLU A 185 6.10 5.87 -16.00
C GLU A 185 6.59 6.38 -17.36
N ARG A 186 7.90 6.29 -17.62
CA ARG A 186 8.47 6.47 -18.96
C ARG A 186 8.53 5.13 -19.68
N VAL A 187 7.94 5.05 -20.87
CA VAL A 187 7.82 3.80 -21.63
C VAL A 187 7.69 4.11 -23.13
N ASP A 188 8.16 3.25 -24.03
CA ASP A 188 7.85 3.32 -25.47
C ASP A 188 6.54 2.56 -25.73
N LEU A 189 5.41 3.24 -25.56
CA LEU A 189 4.10 2.58 -25.46
C LEU A 189 3.57 2.10 -26.82
N ASN A 190 3.93 2.80 -27.89
CA ASN A 190 3.49 2.49 -29.25
C ASN A 190 4.58 1.78 -30.09
N GLY A 191 5.74 1.49 -29.49
CA GLY A 191 6.87 0.83 -30.12
C GLY A 191 7.52 1.64 -31.24
N ASP A 192 7.47 2.96 -31.20
CA ASP A 192 8.07 3.85 -32.20
C ASP A 192 9.52 4.25 -31.90
N GLN A 193 10.08 3.72 -30.80
CA GLN A 193 11.43 3.97 -30.29
C GLN A 193 11.63 5.37 -29.73
N HIS A 194 10.56 6.06 -29.34
CA HIS A 194 10.59 7.28 -28.56
C HIS A 194 10.02 7.05 -27.15
N ASP A 195 10.50 7.85 -26.19
CA ASP A 195 9.98 7.82 -24.83
C ASP A 195 8.60 8.49 -24.77
N ASP A 196 7.57 7.70 -24.49
CA ASP A 196 6.23 8.12 -24.09
C ASP A 196 6.09 8.13 -22.55
N TYR A 197 4.94 8.57 -22.07
CA TYR A 197 4.59 8.45 -20.65
C TYR A 197 3.22 7.82 -20.44
N LEU A 198 3.14 6.87 -19.51
CA LEU A 198 1.90 6.29 -19.01
C LEU A 198 1.58 6.93 -17.65
N ILE A 199 0.35 7.41 -17.47
CA ILE A 199 -0.08 8.12 -16.26
C ILE A 199 -1.38 7.53 -15.73
N ALA A 200 -1.38 7.20 -14.43
CA ALA A 200 -2.58 6.83 -13.68
C ALA A 200 -3.20 8.08 -13.03
N ASP A 201 -4.51 8.28 -13.21
CA ASP A 201 -5.26 9.37 -12.57
C ASP A 201 -6.37 8.81 -11.66
N LEU A 202 -6.35 9.22 -10.39
CA LEU A 202 -7.32 8.78 -9.38
C LEU A 202 -8.73 9.34 -9.64
N GLY A 203 -8.86 10.45 -10.36
CA GLY A 203 -10.09 11.23 -10.49
C GLY A 203 -10.47 12.00 -9.22
N SER A 204 -10.15 11.49 -8.03
CA SER A 204 -10.23 12.19 -6.74
C SER A 204 -9.37 11.55 -5.66
N PHE A 205 -8.88 12.37 -4.74
CA PHE A 205 -8.13 11.90 -3.57
C PHE A 205 -8.99 11.16 -2.54
N GLY A 206 -10.14 11.73 -2.14
CA GLY A 206 -10.93 11.23 -1.02
C GLY A 206 -11.47 9.80 -1.21
N PRO A 207 -11.76 9.07 -0.12
CA PRO A 207 -12.37 7.73 -0.19
C PRO A 207 -13.83 7.84 -0.63
N GLU A 208 -14.06 7.69 -1.93
CA GLU A 208 -15.39 7.70 -2.53
C GLU A 208 -15.48 6.75 -3.73
N ASP A 209 -16.68 6.20 -3.95
CA ASP A 209 -16.99 5.42 -5.15
C ASP A 209 -17.42 6.35 -6.28
N HIS A 210 -16.72 6.28 -7.42
CA HIS A 210 -17.03 7.05 -8.63
C HIS A 210 -16.42 6.40 -9.88
N ASP A 211 -16.64 6.98 -11.06
CA ASP A 211 -16.18 6.53 -12.38
C ASP A 211 -15.35 7.60 -13.11
N ARG A 212 -14.46 8.27 -12.36
CA ARG A 212 -13.71 9.46 -12.84
C ARG A 212 -12.22 9.22 -13.02
N GLY A 213 -11.68 8.09 -12.56
CA GLY A 213 -10.28 7.79 -12.81
C GLY A 213 -10.05 7.38 -14.25
N THR A 214 -8.83 7.64 -14.70
CA THR A 214 -8.41 7.39 -16.08
C THR A 214 -6.99 6.84 -16.13
N VAL A 215 -6.67 6.23 -17.27
CA VAL A 215 -5.31 5.91 -17.68
C VAL A 215 -5.02 6.76 -18.91
N GLU A 216 -3.99 7.60 -18.81
CA GLU A 216 -3.59 8.55 -19.85
C GLU A 216 -2.22 8.17 -20.42
N ALA A 217 -2.02 8.40 -21.72
CA ALA A 217 -0.72 8.35 -22.37
C ALA A 217 -0.33 9.74 -22.86
N LEU A 218 0.96 10.05 -22.79
CA LEU A 218 1.59 11.15 -23.51
C LEU A 218 2.50 10.55 -24.58
N LEU A 219 2.00 10.49 -25.82
CA LEU A 219 2.72 9.92 -26.95
C LEU A 219 3.62 10.96 -27.61
N PHE A 220 4.89 10.67 -27.81
CA PHE A 220 5.82 11.61 -28.44
C PHE A 220 5.61 11.65 -29.96
N ASP A 221 5.35 12.84 -30.51
CA ASP A 221 5.31 13.05 -31.96
C ASP A 221 6.63 13.67 -32.45
N PRO A 222 7.48 12.92 -33.18
CA PRO A 222 8.77 13.43 -33.68
C PRO A 222 8.62 14.50 -34.77
N GLN A 223 7.47 14.63 -35.42
CA GLN A 223 7.24 15.66 -36.44
C GLN A 223 7.02 17.03 -35.81
N SER A 224 6.23 17.09 -34.73
CA SER A 224 5.96 18.31 -33.98
C SER A 224 6.96 18.55 -32.84
N ASN A 225 7.75 17.54 -32.47
CA ASN A 225 8.63 17.53 -31.29
C ASN A 225 7.84 17.90 -30.02
N SER A 226 6.69 17.24 -29.84
CA SER A 226 5.76 17.49 -28.74
C SER A 226 5.03 16.22 -28.32
N TYR A 227 4.51 16.20 -27.09
CA TYR A 227 3.67 15.12 -26.61
C TYR A 227 2.20 15.34 -26.97
N GLN A 228 1.54 14.29 -27.47
CA GLN A 228 0.11 14.23 -27.70
C GLN A 228 -0.54 13.39 -26.59
N GLN A 229 -1.48 13.99 -25.85
CA GLN A 229 -2.20 13.27 -24.82
C GLN A 229 -3.30 12.40 -25.44
N GLN A 230 -3.39 11.15 -25.00
CA GLN A 230 -4.44 10.20 -25.34
C GLN A 230 -4.98 9.51 -24.08
N THR A 231 -6.30 9.56 -23.87
CA THR A 231 -6.94 8.75 -22.83
C THR A 231 -7.06 7.30 -23.31
N LEU A 232 -6.36 6.38 -22.64
CA LEU A 232 -6.35 4.95 -22.97
C LEU A 232 -7.57 4.23 -22.39
N GLN A 233 -7.98 4.60 -21.18
CA GLN A 233 -9.16 4.06 -20.51
C GLN A 233 -9.77 5.11 -19.58
N ALA A 234 -11.10 5.25 -19.62
CA ALA A 234 -11.86 6.13 -18.74
C ALA A 234 -13.01 5.37 -18.07
N GLY A 235 -13.74 6.03 -17.16
CA GLY A 235 -14.87 5.41 -16.47
C GLY A 235 -14.43 4.41 -15.39
N LEU A 236 -13.23 4.59 -14.83
CA LEU A 236 -12.70 3.77 -13.75
C LEU A 236 -12.94 4.47 -12.40
N GLY A 237 -12.87 3.71 -11.31
CA GLY A 237 -12.71 4.22 -9.96
C GLY A 237 -11.36 4.93 -9.79
N ARG A 238 -10.83 4.95 -8.57
CA ARG A 238 -9.55 5.60 -8.30
C ARG A 238 -8.40 4.77 -8.86
N VAL A 239 -7.73 5.20 -9.93
CA VAL A 239 -6.55 4.50 -10.49
C VAL A 239 -5.29 4.97 -9.79
N ALA A 240 -4.66 4.08 -9.01
CA ALA A 240 -3.47 4.39 -8.22
C ALA A 240 -2.17 4.11 -8.99
N ASP A 241 -2.17 3.08 -9.83
CA ASP A 241 -0.99 2.69 -10.61
C ASP A 241 -1.39 2.08 -11.96
N ALA A 242 -0.52 2.21 -12.95
CA ALA A 242 -0.62 1.57 -14.25
C ALA A 242 0.79 1.28 -14.76
N LYS A 243 1.02 0.04 -15.23
CA LYS A 243 2.30 -0.45 -15.75
C LYS A 243 2.11 -1.12 -17.10
N ALA A 244 3.10 -1.01 -17.97
CA ALA A 244 3.06 -1.58 -19.31
C ALA A 244 4.09 -2.71 -19.50
N ALA A 245 3.67 -3.82 -20.11
CA ALA A 245 4.55 -4.91 -20.53
C ALA A 245 3.87 -5.77 -21.62
N ASP A 246 4.65 -6.52 -22.40
CA ASP A 246 4.13 -7.49 -23.38
C ASP A 246 3.72 -8.79 -22.66
N PHE A 247 2.52 -8.81 -22.06
CA PHE A 247 2.07 -9.92 -21.21
C PHE A 247 1.58 -11.13 -22.01
N ASP A 248 1.18 -10.96 -23.26
CA ASP A 248 0.69 -12.05 -24.09
C ASP A 248 1.71 -12.55 -25.12
N ALA A 249 2.86 -11.88 -25.21
CA ALA A 249 4.01 -12.15 -26.07
C ALA A 249 3.69 -11.96 -27.57
N ASP A 250 2.81 -11.03 -27.90
CA ASP A 250 2.45 -10.69 -29.28
C ASP A 250 3.27 -9.53 -29.88
N GLY A 251 4.06 -8.84 -29.04
CA GLY A 251 5.01 -7.80 -29.42
C GLY A 251 4.48 -6.37 -29.31
N ASP A 252 3.27 -6.16 -28.81
CA ASP A 252 2.84 -4.86 -28.31
C ASP A 252 2.77 -4.81 -26.77
N LEU A 253 2.60 -3.62 -26.21
CA LEU A 253 2.53 -3.45 -24.76
C LEU A 253 1.07 -3.42 -24.31
N ASP A 254 0.75 -4.35 -23.42
CA ASP A 254 -0.47 -4.42 -22.63
C ASP A 254 -0.31 -3.62 -21.33
N LEU A 255 -1.42 -3.41 -20.60
CA LEU A 255 -1.39 -2.73 -19.30
C LEU A 255 -1.95 -3.58 -18.16
N ILE A 256 -1.30 -3.48 -17.00
CA ILE A 256 -1.92 -3.80 -15.70
C ILE A 256 -2.27 -2.50 -15.02
N VAL A 257 -3.52 -2.38 -14.57
CA VAL A 257 -4.05 -1.16 -13.96
C VAL A 257 -4.57 -1.51 -12.56
N ALA A 258 -3.99 -0.86 -11.55
CA ALA A 258 -4.42 -0.93 -10.17
C ALA A 258 -5.49 0.14 -9.91
N GLU A 259 -6.74 -0.27 -9.98
CA GLU A 259 -7.87 0.56 -9.59
C GLU A 259 -8.12 0.37 -8.09
N PHE A 260 -7.58 1.28 -7.28
CA PHE A 260 -7.75 1.31 -5.83
C PHE A 260 -9.22 1.36 -5.42
N GLY A 261 -10.02 2.23 -6.05
CA GLY A 261 -11.46 2.32 -5.78
C GLY A 261 -11.83 2.60 -4.32
N TRP A 262 -12.93 2.03 -3.83
CA TRP A 262 -13.37 2.08 -2.43
C TRP A 262 -14.28 0.88 -2.14
N HIS A 263 -15.53 1.05 -1.70
CA HIS A 263 -16.39 -0.09 -1.32
C HIS A 263 -17.14 -0.76 -2.48
N LYS A 264 -17.39 -0.05 -3.58
CA LYS A 264 -18.17 -0.54 -4.74
C LYS A 264 -17.38 -0.49 -6.05
N THR A 265 -16.29 0.25 -6.04
CA THR A 265 -15.34 0.42 -7.14
C THR A 265 -13.99 -0.11 -6.71
N GLY A 266 -13.09 -0.36 -7.65
CA GLY A 266 -11.76 -0.88 -7.38
C GLY A 266 -11.60 -2.34 -7.77
N ARG A 267 -10.56 -2.61 -8.55
CA ARG A 267 -10.25 -3.86 -9.26
C ARG A 267 -8.76 -3.89 -9.59
N LEU A 268 -8.25 -5.07 -9.89
CA LEU A 268 -7.05 -5.21 -10.71
C LEU A 268 -7.47 -5.52 -12.15
N LEU A 269 -7.02 -4.73 -13.10
CA LEU A 269 -7.40 -4.83 -14.50
C LEU A 269 -6.22 -5.21 -15.38
N TYR A 270 -6.51 -6.00 -16.41
CA TYR A 270 -5.65 -6.24 -17.55
C TYR A 270 -6.29 -5.60 -18.78
N LEU A 271 -5.53 -4.75 -19.46
CA LEU A 271 -5.93 -4.08 -20.69
C LEU A 271 -5.05 -4.63 -21.81
N GLU A 272 -5.63 -5.54 -22.59
CA GLU A 272 -5.01 -6.15 -23.77
C GLU A 272 -4.95 -5.11 -24.89
N ASN A 273 -3.78 -4.90 -25.48
CA ASN A 273 -3.64 -3.97 -26.58
C ASN A 273 -4.23 -4.60 -27.85
N VAL A 274 -5.14 -3.88 -28.48
CA VAL A 274 -5.87 -4.32 -29.70
C VAL A 274 -5.72 -3.28 -30.80
N SER A 275 -4.65 -2.49 -30.73
CA SER A 275 -4.41 -1.33 -31.57
C SER A 275 -4.23 -1.73 -33.03
N LYS A 276 -4.87 -0.97 -33.92
CA LYS A 276 -4.67 -1.13 -35.38
C LYS A 276 -3.61 -0.18 -35.93
N SER A 277 -3.11 0.72 -35.09
CA SER A 277 -2.22 1.82 -35.42
C SER A 277 -1.41 2.21 -34.20
N LYS A 278 -0.16 2.64 -34.41
CA LYS A 278 0.72 3.17 -33.36
C LYS A 278 0.30 4.56 -32.84
N ALA A 279 -0.49 5.30 -33.63
CA ALA A 279 -0.92 6.66 -33.27
C ALA A 279 -2.27 6.72 -32.53
N ASP A 280 -2.96 5.59 -32.41
CA ASP A 280 -4.28 5.50 -31.77
C ASP A 280 -4.35 4.17 -31.02
N LEU A 281 -3.85 4.21 -29.78
CA LEU A 281 -3.80 3.02 -28.93
C LEU A 281 -5.20 2.64 -28.43
N GLN A 282 -5.56 1.37 -28.55
CA GLN A 282 -6.88 0.86 -28.17
C GLN A 282 -6.69 -0.39 -27.33
N TYR A 283 -7.44 -0.49 -26.24
CA TYR A 283 -7.30 -1.58 -25.28
C TYR A 283 -8.63 -2.30 -25.03
N GLN A 284 -8.55 -3.61 -24.83
CA GLN A 284 -9.64 -4.44 -24.37
C GLN A 284 -9.47 -4.78 -22.89
N LEU A 285 -10.39 -4.25 -22.07
CA LEU A 285 -10.36 -4.43 -20.63
C LEU A 285 -10.89 -5.80 -20.20
N ARG A 286 -10.16 -6.44 -19.27
CA ARG A 286 -10.56 -7.63 -18.51
C ARG A 286 -10.23 -7.44 -17.03
N VAL A 287 -11.13 -7.87 -16.15
CA VAL A 287 -10.87 -7.88 -14.69
C VAL A 287 -10.04 -9.12 -14.34
N LEU A 288 -8.87 -8.91 -13.72
CA LEU A 288 -8.05 -10.00 -13.16
C LEU A 288 -8.48 -10.34 -11.74
N ASP A 289 -8.74 -9.31 -10.93
CA ASP A 289 -9.17 -9.44 -9.54
C ASP A 289 -10.27 -8.40 -9.24
N PRO A 290 -11.42 -8.82 -8.66
CA PRO A 290 -12.51 -7.90 -8.37
C PRO A 290 -12.34 -7.12 -7.06
N ARG A 291 -11.28 -7.35 -6.28
CA ARG A 291 -11.03 -6.65 -5.03
C ARG A 291 -10.63 -5.19 -5.27
N HIS A 292 -11.09 -4.32 -4.39
CA HIS A 292 -10.58 -2.95 -4.28
C HIS A 292 -9.24 -2.92 -3.56
N GLY A 293 -8.65 -1.73 -3.43
CA GLY A 293 -7.41 -1.50 -2.69
C GLY A 293 -6.13 -1.88 -3.45
N ALA A 294 -6.22 -2.27 -4.72
CA ALA A 294 -5.04 -2.41 -5.57
C ALA A 294 -4.32 -1.06 -5.67
N SER A 295 -3.08 -0.98 -5.17
CA SER A 295 -2.36 0.29 -5.00
C SER A 295 -1.02 0.38 -5.72
N HIS A 296 -0.35 -0.76 -5.93
CA HIS A 296 0.97 -0.84 -6.57
C HIS A 296 1.01 -2.02 -7.53
N VAL A 297 1.76 -1.88 -8.60
CA VAL A 297 2.09 -2.96 -9.55
C VAL A 297 3.59 -2.92 -9.83
N LEU A 298 4.28 -4.03 -9.57
CA LEU A 298 5.70 -4.20 -9.89
C LEU A 298 5.85 -5.28 -10.96
N ILE A 299 6.43 -4.93 -12.11
CA ILE A 299 6.69 -5.87 -13.21
C ILE A 299 8.04 -6.55 -13.00
N THR A 300 8.10 -7.86 -13.24
CA THR A 300 9.32 -8.65 -13.10
C THR A 300 9.20 -9.98 -13.85
N ASP A 301 10.26 -10.78 -13.92
CA ASP A 301 10.23 -12.18 -14.37
C ASP A 301 10.55 -13.04 -13.15
N TRP A 302 9.54 -13.29 -12.31
CA TRP A 302 9.75 -13.82 -10.95
C TRP A 302 10.21 -15.27 -10.99
N ASN A 303 9.67 -16.04 -11.93
CA ASN A 303 9.94 -17.47 -12.09
C ASN A 303 11.05 -17.77 -13.13
N GLN A 304 11.62 -16.73 -13.75
CA GLN A 304 12.68 -16.78 -14.76
C GLN A 304 12.29 -17.59 -16.01
N ASP A 305 11.01 -17.55 -16.41
CA ASP A 305 10.52 -18.22 -17.62
C ASP A 305 10.55 -17.32 -18.87
N GLY A 306 10.92 -16.04 -18.70
CA GLY A 306 11.03 -15.04 -19.77
C GLY A 306 9.73 -14.36 -20.13
N LEU A 307 8.62 -14.65 -19.44
CA LEU A 307 7.37 -13.91 -19.53
C LEU A 307 7.32 -12.87 -18.41
N PRO A 308 6.78 -11.67 -18.66
CA PRO A 308 6.60 -10.69 -17.60
C PRO A 308 5.50 -11.16 -16.64
N ASP A 309 5.91 -11.43 -15.41
CA ASP A 309 5.09 -11.56 -14.22
C ASP A 309 4.83 -10.18 -13.61
N PHE A 310 3.96 -10.12 -12.60
CA PHE A 310 3.88 -8.93 -11.77
C PHE A 310 3.43 -9.24 -10.33
N VAL A 311 3.69 -8.30 -9.44
CA VAL A 311 3.21 -8.32 -8.05
C VAL A 311 2.32 -7.12 -7.80
N THR A 312 1.25 -7.32 -7.04
CA THR A 312 0.39 -6.22 -6.61
C THR A 312 0.13 -6.25 -5.11
N LEU A 313 0.03 -5.05 -4.53
CA LEU A 313 -0.46 -4.84 -3.18
C LEU A 313 -1.96 -4.48 -3.24
N PHE A 314 -2.78 -5.33 -2.63
CA PHE A 314 -4.14 -4.97 -2.23
C PHE A 314 -4.09 -4.46 -0.79
N SER A 315 -3.96 -3.15 -0.64
CA SER A 315 -4.06 -2.45 0.65
C SER A 315 -5.53 -2.22 0.99
N GLN A 316 -5.80 -1.64 2.18
CA GLN A 316 -7.13 -1.32 2.70
C GLN A 316 -8.09 -2.54 2.75
N GLU A 317 -8.45 -2.97 3.96
CA GLU A 317 -9.27 -4.18 4.23
C GLU A 317 -8.55 -5.51 3.97
N HIS A 318 -7.80 -5.62 2.87
CA HIS A 318 -7.21 -6.89 2.45
C HIS A 318 -5.78 -7.11 2.96
N GLU A 319 -4.93 -6.08 2.97
CA GLU A 319 -3.56 -6.13 3.50
C GLU A 319 -2.77 -7.35 2.98
N ILE A 320 -2.84 -7.58 1.66
CA ILE A 320 -2.30 -8.78 1.00
C ILE A 320 -1.49 -8.42 -0.24
N ILE A 321 -0.35 -9.10 -0.40
CA ILE A 321 0.54 -8.99 -1.55
C ILE A 321 0.44 -10.28 -2.35
N VAL A 322 0.14 -10.15 -3.64
CA VAL A 322 -0.15 -11.28 -4.54
C VAL A 322 0.74 -11.21 -5.77
N ALA A 323 1.42 -12.30 -6.07
CA ALA A 323 2.12 -12.51 -7.34
C ALA A 323 1.13 -13.03 -8.39
N PHE A 324 1.25 -12.51 -9.60
CA PHE A 324 0.54 -12.94 -10.79
C PHE A 324 1.58 -13.45 -11.78
N LEU A 325 1.72 -14.78 -11.80
CA LEU A 325 2.69 -15.49 -12.61
C LEU A 325 2.09 -15.75 -13.99
N ASN A 326 2.73 -15.24 -15.03
CA ASN A 326 2.25 -15.28 -16.39
C ASN A 326 2.44 -16.68 -17.01
N GLU A 327 1.34 -17.27 -17.45
CA GLU A 327 1.31 -18.58 -18.15
C GLU A 327 1.20 -18.42 -19.67
N GLY A 328 1.50 -17.21 -20.16
CA GLY A 328 1.46 -16.79 -21.55
C GLY A 328 0.04 -16.48 -22.06
N GLN A 329 -0.02 -15.74 -23.18
CA GLN A 329 -1.27 -15.30 -23.80
C GLN A 329 -2.15 -14.50 -22.82
N GLY A 330 -1.51 -13.65 -22.00
CA GLY A 330 -2.19 -12.84 -21.00
C GLY A 330 -2.98 -13.68 -20.00
N ARG A 331 -2.49 -14.84 -19.56
CA ARG A 331 -3.11 -15.62 -18.48
C ARG A 331 -2.20 -15.61 -17.27
N PHE A 332 -2.78 -15.47 -16.09
CA PHE A 332 -2.01 -15.38 -14.85
C PHE A 332 -2.50 -16.40 -13.83
N ARG A 333 -1.55 -17.09 -13.21
CA ARG A 333 -1.74 -17.89 -12.01
C ARG A 333 -1.34 -17.05 -10.80
N THR A 334 -2.17 -17.05 -9.76
CA THR A 334 -1.91 -16.25 -8.57
C THR A 334 -1.23 -17.06 -7.47
N GLU A 335 -0.34 -16.40 -6.73
CA GLU A 335 0.27 -16.91 -5.50
C GLU A 335 0.27 -15.80 -4.45
N THR A 336 -0.06 -16.15 -3.20
CA THR A 336 0.02 -15.18 -2.09
C THR A 336 1.46 -15.10 -1.60
N ILE A 337 2.07 -13.93 -1.74
CA ILE A 337 3.39 -13.65 -1.17
C ILE A 337 3.28 -13.50 0.33
N TYR A 338 2.37 -12.61 0.76
CA TYR A 338 2.19 -12.26 2.16
C TYR A 338 0.77 -11.78 2.42
N GLN A 339 0.24 -12.15 3.58
CA GLN A 339 -1.02 -11.67 4.12
C GLN A 339 -0.70 -11.11 5.51
N ALA A 340 -0.94 -9.82 5.71
CA ALA A 340 -0.71 -9.20 7.00
C ALA A 340 -1.60 -9.85 8.08
N PRO A 341 -1.15 -9.90 9.34
CA PRO A 341 -1.88 -10.57 10.41
C PRO A 341 -3.17 -9.85 10.84
N ASP A 342 -3.41 -8.62 10.35
CA ASP A 342 -4.54 -7.77 10.73
C ASP A 342 -5.01 -6.90 9.55
N PRO A 343 -6.32 -6.65 9.37
CA PRO A 343 -6.87 -5.81 8.30
C PRO A 343 -6.57 -4.30 8.44
N ALA A 344 -6.14 -3.83 9.61
CA ALA A 344 -5.71 -2.46 9.88
C ALA A 344 -4.19 -2.37 10.03
N TYR A 345 -3.44 -3.24 9.35
CA TYR A 345 -1.98 -3.28 9.45
C TYR A 345 -1.32 -2.05 8.81
N GLY A 346 -1.95 -1.47 7.78
CA GLY A 346 -1.60 -0.16 7.21
C GLY A 346 -0.61 -0.25 6.06
N SER A 347 -0.72 -1.26 5.21
CA SER A 347 0.14 -1.45 4.02
C SER A 347 0.17 -0.22 3.12
N SER A 348 1.35 0.26 2.76
CA SER A 348 1.49 1.55 2.04
C SER A 348 2.32 1.50 0.75
N CYS A 349 3.43 0.76 0.73
CA CYS A 349 4.36 0.70 -0.40
C CYS A 349 5.00 -0.69 -0.50
N ILE A 350 5.36 -1.10 -1.71
CA ILE A 350 6.17 -2.30 -2.01
C ILE A 350 7.28 -1.93 -3.00
N GLU A 351 8.46 -2.54 -2.85
CA GLU A 351 9.62 -2.37 -3.74
C GLU A 351 10.33 -3.72 -3.96
N LEU A 352 10.87 -3.94 -5.16
CA LEU A 352 11.65 -5.14 -5.53
C LEU A 352 13.11 -4.96 -5.11
N VAL A 353 13.69 -5.95 -4.41
CA VAL A 353 15.10 -5.89 -4.00
C VAL A 353 15.69 -7.31 -3.90
N ASP A 354 16.99 -7.48 -4.05
CA ASP A 354 17.73 -8.68 -3.64
C ASP A 354 18.53 -8.31 -2.38
N LEU A 355 17.87 -8.32 -1.21
CA LEU A 355 18.39 -7.63 -0.02
C LEU A 355 19.58 -8.36 0.60
N ASP A 356 19.58 -9.69 0.54
CA ASP A 356 20.64 -10.55 1.09
C ASP A 356 21.66 -11.01 0.04
N GLN A 357 21.51 -10.56 -1.21
CA GLN A 357 22.41 -10.80 -2.34
C GLN A 357 22.54 -12.29 -2.69
N ASP A 358 21.47 -13.06 -2.52
CA ASP A 358 21.43 -14.47 -2.89
C ASP A 358 21.04 -14.71 -4.37
N GLY A 359 20.59 -13.66 -5.05
CA GLY A 359 20.24 -13.63 -6.46
C GLY A 359 18.76 -13.87 -6.74
N ASP A 360 17.93 -14.15 -5.72
CA ASP A 360 16.48 -14.18 -5.83
C ASP A 360 15.91 -12.79 -5.50
N LEU A 361 14.86 -12.38 -6.23
CA LEU A 361 14.16 -11.13 -5.91
C LEU A 361 13.25 -11.34 -4.69
N ASP A 362 13.35 -10.42 -3.75
CA ASP A 362 12.53 -10.23 -2.55
C ASP A 362 11.57 -9.03 -2.71
N LEU A 363 10.85 -8.72 -1.63
CA LEU A 363 10.12 -7.46 -1.51
C LEU A 363 10.45 -6.72 -0.22
N LEU A 364 10.68 -5.42 -0.34
CA LEU A 364 10.49 -4.48 0.76
C LEU A 364 9.04 -4.03 0.78
N TYR A 365 8.54 -3.76 1.97
CA TYR A 365 7.14 -3.43 2.18
C TYR A 365 7.00 -2.53 3.42
N THR A 366 6.19 -1.47 3.35
CA THR A 366 5.95 -0.58 4.49
C THR A 366 4.55 -0.74 5.06
N ASN A 367 4.45 -0.62 6.38
CA ASN A 367 3.17 -0.51 7.07
C ASN A 367 3.16 0.71 8.01
N GLY A 368 2.36 1.70 7.65
CA GLY A 368 2.26 2.92 8.44
C GLY A 368 1.09 3.80 8.07
N ASP A 369 0.28 3.41 7.08
CA ASP A 369 -0.97 4.09 6.81
C ASP A 369 -1.93 3.96 8.01
N THR A 370 -2.52 5.09 8.34
CA THR A 370 -3.43 5.26 9.46
C THR A 370 -4.70 5.99 9.04
N MET A 371 -5.01 6.16 7.75
CA MET A 371 -6.22 6.88 7.32
C MET A 371 -7.52 6.33 7.94
N ASP A 372 -7.58 5.04 8.26
CA ASP A 372 -8.79 4.42 8.81
C ASP A 372 -9.05 4.69 10.30
N SER A 373 -7.98 4.94 11.08
CA SER A 373 -8.03 5.07 12.56
C SER A 373 -7.34 6.30 13.13
N PHE A 374 -6.43 6.91 12.36
CA PHE A 374 -5.48 7.95 12.74
C PHE A 374 -4.55 7.57 13.90
N GLU A 375 -4.46 6.29 14.25
CA GLU A 375 -3.64 5.79 15.35
C GLU A 375 -2.31 5.21 14.85
N LEU A 376 -1.20 5.79 15.32
CA LEU A 376 0.12 5.23 15.11
C LEU A 376 0.30 3.97 15.96
N ARG A 377 0.92 2.93 15.39
CA ARG A 377 1.10 1.62 16.04
C ARG A 377 2.57 1.26 16.22
N PRO A 378 2.92 0.48 17.26
CA PRO A 378 4.28 0.01 17.50
C PRO A 378 4.80 -0.94 16.43
N SER A 379 3.89 -1.53 15.64
CA SER A 379 4.19 -2.45 14.53
C SER A 379 4.63 -1.74 13.25
N HIS A 380 4.51 -0.41 13.15
CA HIS A 380 4.90 0.31 11.94
C HIS A 380 6.41 0.21 11.67
N SER A 381 6.76 -0.12 10.44
CA SER A 381 8.14 -0.31 10.00
C SER A 381 8.26 -0.48 8.49
N VAL A 382 9.51 -0.49 8.02
CA VAL A 382 9.88 -1.24 6.81
C VAL A 382 10.02 -2.73 7.17
N GLN A 383 9.37 -3.56 6.38
CA GLN A 383 9.39 -5.02 6.41
C GLN A 383 10.15 -5.55 5.20
N TRP A 384 10.62 -6.78 5.32
CA TRP A 384 11.24 -7.55 4.24
C TRP A 384 10.52 -8.89 4.11
N LEU A 385 10.16 -9.23 2.89
CA LEU A 385 9.56 -10.49 2.50
C LEU A 385 10.61 -11.24 1.69
N GLU A 386 11.33 -12.12 2.36
CA GLU A 386 12.45 -12.91 1.81
C GLU A 386 11.93 -14.09 1.00
N ASN A 387 12.38 -14.16 -0.25
CA ASN A 387 12.05 -15.21 -1.20
C ASN A 387 12.99 -16.40 -1.06
N ARG A 388 12.59 -17.39 -0.27
CA ARG A 388 13.34 -18.67 -0.15
C ARG A 388 12.98 -19.70 -1.22
N GLY A 389 12.61 -19.24 -2.41
CA GLY A 389 12.18 -20.08 -3.54
C GLY A 389 10.81 -20.76 -3.36
N ARG A 390 9.96 -20.25 -2.46
CA ARG A 390 8.59 -20.77 -2.23
C ARG A 390 7.65 -19.69 -1.70
N PHE A 391 6.36 -19.86 -1.94
CA PHE A 391 5.29 -19.06 -1.34
C PHE A 391 4.72 -19.74 -0.08
N PRO A 392 4.24 -18.97 0.92
CA PRO A 392 4.47 -17.53 1.09
C PRO A 392 5.93 -17.23 1.46
N PHE A 393 6.32 -15.96 1.31
CA PHE A 393 7.67 -15.49 1.65
C PHE A 393 7.88 -15.43 3.16
N GLU A 394 9.15 -15.45 3.56
CA GLU A 394 9.51 -15.29 4.97
C GLU A 394 9.49 -13.81 5.36
N HIS A 395 8.66 -13.47 6.33
CA HIS A 395 8.47 -12.09 6.75
C HIS A 395 9.41 -11.70 7.90
N HIS A 396 10.16 -10.62 7.68
CA HIS A 396 11.07 -10.02 8.64
C HIS A 396 10.70 -8.56 8.87
N ARG A 397 10.79 -8.14 10.14
CA ARG A 397 10.66 -6.74 10.51
C ARG A 397 12.05 -6.13 10.64
N LEU A 398 12.40 -5.19 9.76
CA LEU A 398 13.76 -4.66 9.65
C LEU A 398 13.97 -3.34 10.38
N ALA A 399 13.22 -2.32 9.97
CA ALA A 399 13.48 -0.94 10.33
C ALA A 399 12.23 -0.30 10.97
N PRO A 400 12.13 -0.31 12.33
CA PRO A 400 11.08 0.38 13.05
C PRO A 400 11.01 1.87 12.66
N LEU A 401 9.86 2.26 12.14
CA LEU A 401 9.60 3.63 11.71
C LEU A 401 8.11 3.91 11.87
N THR A 402 7.77 4.75 12.84
CA THR A 402 6.39 5.07 13.14
C THR A 402 5.75 5.82 11.98
N GLY A 403 4.78 5.19 11.32
CA GLY A 403 4.11 5.78 10.15
C GLY A 403 4.92 5.64 8.86
N ALA A 404 5.77 4.61 8.78
CA ALA A 404 6.49 4.24 7.56
C ALA A 404 5.53 4.18 6.36
N TYR A 405 5.80 4.96 5.33
CA TYR A 405 4.90 5.05 4.18
C TYR A 405 5.63 4.73 2.88
N GLY A 406 6.73 5.42 2.59
CA GLY A 406 7.61 5.12 1.46
C GLY A 406 8.90 4.44 1.91
N VAL A 407 9.46 3.61 1.03
CA VAL A 407 10.80 3.01 1.15
C VAL A 407 11.49 3.04 -0.22
N THR A 408 12.80 3.20 -0.22
CA THR A 408 13.68 2.95 -1.37
C THR A 408 14.96 2.30 -0.84
N HIS A 409 15.81 1.79 -1.73
CA HIS A 409 17.01 1.04 -1.36
C HIS A 409 18.18 1.34 -2.30
N GLY A 410 19.38 1.03 -1.85
CA GLY A 410 20.62 1.21 -2.63
C GLY A 410 21.84 1.23 -1.73
N ASP A 411 23.04 1.18 -2.30
CA ASP A 411 24.29 1.29 -1.56
C ASP A 411 24.63 2.78 -1.34
N PHE A 412 24.19 3.37 -0.22
CA PHE A 412 24.33 4.82 0.01
C PHE A 412 25.72 5.21 0.51
N ASP A 413 26.50 4.28 1.07
CA ASP A 413 27.85 4.55 1.58
C ASP A 413 28.99 3.91 0.77
N ASN A 414 28.65 3.18 -0.29
CA ASN A 414 29.53 2.48 -1.22
C ASN A 414 30.34 1.35 -0.57
N ASP A 415 29.77 0.64 0.40
CA ASP A 415 30.42 -0.49 1.06
C ASP A 415 30.09 -1.86 0.44
N GLY A 416 29.12 -1.88 -0.48
CA GLY A 416 28.73 -3.02 -1.29
C GLY A 416 27.52 -3.80 -0.76
N ASP A 417 26.92 -3.42 0.37
CA ASP A 417 25.63 -3.96 0.80
C ASP A 417 24.47 -3.02 0.44
N ILE A 418 23.23 -3.51 0.59
CA ILE A 418 22.03 -2.74 0.25
C ILE A 418 21.48 -2.07 1.51
N ASP A 419 21.54 -0.75 1.54
CA ASP A 419 20.89 0.07 2.56
C ASP A 419 19.44 0.38 2.20
N LEU A 420 18.70 0.92 3.17
CA LEU A 420 17.33 1.40 2.99
C LEU A 420 17.22 2.89 3.29
N ALA A 421 16.37 3.61 2.57
CA ALA A 421 15.88 4.91 3.00
C ALA A 421 14.36 4.85 3.09
N ALA A 422 13.78 5.41 4.14
CA ALA A 422 12.33 5.40 4.34
C ALA A 422 11.83 6.75 4.83
N CYS A 423 10.57 7.02 4.51
CA CYS A 423 9.89 8.25 4.92
C CYS A 423 8.56 7.94 5.62
N THR A 424 8.07 8.92 6.38
CA THR A 424 6.81 8.79 7.12
C THR A 424 5.74 9.69 6.57
N MET A 425 4.52 9.16 6.50
CA MET A 425 3.31 9.95 6.36
C MET A 425 2.35 9.55 7.47
N THR A 426 1.86 10.55 8.17
CA THR A 426 0.87 10.39 9.23
C THR A 426 -0.16 11.49 9.13
N TRP A 427 -1.23 11.37 9.89
CA TRP A 427 -2.27 12.39 9.96
C TRP A 427 -2.14 13.28 11.21
N ASN A 428 -1.01 13.16 11.92
CA ASN A 428 -0.74 13.83 13.19
C ASN A 428 0.35 14.91 13.03
N TYR A 429 -0.02 16.15 13.30
CA TYR A 429 0.82 17.34 13.16
C TYR A 429 1.23 17.94 14.53
N ASP A 430 0.92 17.25 15.64
CA ASP A 430 1.10 17.78 16.99
C ASP A 430 2.48 17.42 17.59
N GLN A 431 3.22 16.50 16.96
CA GLN A 431 4.52 16.04 17.45
C GLN A 431 5.53 15.87 16.31
N ARG A 432 6.77 16.33 16.55
CA ARG A 432 7.90 16.03 15.68
C ARG A 432 8.30 14.57 15.82
N ARG A 433 8.84 14.02 14.74
CA ARG A 433 9.31 12.63 14.64
C ARG A 433 10.42 12.54 13.59
N ASN A 434 11.10 11.41 13.53
CA ASN A 434 11.95 11.10 12.41
C ASN A 434 11.08 10.85 11.18
N THR A 435 11.17 11.76 10.21
CA THR A 435 10.30 11.81 9.02
C THR A 435 10.96 11.24 7.78
N ILE A 436 12.30 11.27 7.75
CA ILE A 436 13.15 10.65 6.73
C ILE A 436 14.32 9.99 7.47
N VAL A 437 14.56 8.71 7.20
CA VAL A 437 15.61 7.91 7.86
C VAL A 437 16.33 7.07 6.84
N TRP A 438 17.67 7.14 6.84
CA TRP A 438 18.52 6.17 6.18
C TRP A 438 18.87 5.06 7.17
N TYR A 439 18.83 3.82 6.73
CA TYR A 439 19.15 2.62 7.49
C TYR A 439 20.36 1.96 6.83
N GLU A 440 21.53 2.12 7.45
CA GLU A 440 22.79 1.48 7.04
C GLU A 440 22.71 0.00 7.38
N GLN A 441 22.85 -0.87 6.38
CA GLN A 441 23.05 -2.29 6.64
C GLN A 441 24.47 -2.49 7.19
N THR A 442 24.58 -3.20 8.31
CA THR A 442 25.87 -3.40 9.02
C THR A 442 26.27 -4.87 9.09
N ALA A 443 25.30 -5.73 8.78
CA ALA A 443 25.40 -7.16 8.54
C ALA A 443 24.08 -7.58 7.86
N PRO A 444 24.02 -8.74 7.16
CA PRO A 444 22.79 -9.19 6.50
C PRO A 444 21.55 -9.13 7.40
N GLY A 445 20.57 -8.33 7.00
CA GLY A 445 19.31 -8.10 7.71
C GLY A 445 19.40 -7.24 8.99
N GLN A 446 20.57 -6.66 9.31
CA GLN A 446 20.80 -5.83 10.50
C GLN A 446 21.11 -4.38 10.13
N PHE A 447 20.24 -3.48 10.59
CA PHE A 447 20.28 -2.07 10.20
C PHE A 447 20.57 -1.12 11.36
N THR A 448 21.38 -0.11 11.09
CA THR A 448 21.61 1.05 11.96
C THR A 448 20.89 2.27 11.39
N ALA A 449 20.03 2.89 12.19
CA ALA A 449 19.25 4.05 11.77
C ALA A 449 20.05 5.36 11.86
N HIS A 450 20.06 6.12 10.78
CA HIS A 450 20.57 7.48 10.63
C HIS A 450 19.43 8.41 10.18
N PRO A 451 18.69 9.01 11.12
CA PRO A 451 17.64 9.97 10.78
C PRO A 451 18.20 11.15 9.99
N LEU A 452 17.61 11.47 8.84
CA LEU A 452 18.01 12.61 8.01
C LEU A 452 17.16 13.85 8.30
N ASP A 453 15.90 13.64 8.70
CA ASP A 453 14.99 14.71 9.09
C ASP A 453 14.26 14.41 10.41
N TYR A 454 14.04 15.48 11.19
CA TYR A 454 13.26 15.46 12.43
C TYR A 454 12.29 16.65 12.47
N SER A 455 11.12 16.45 11.87
CA SER A 455 10.16 17.53 11.61
C SER A 455 8.71 17.09 11.84
N TYR A 456 7.77 17.96 11.45
CA TYR A 456 6.33 17.66 11.37
C TYR A 456 5.91 17.23 9.95
N GLY A 457 6.89 17.08 9.04
CA GLY A 457 6.67 16.79 7.62
C GLY A 457 5.91 15.50 7.37
N GLN A 458 5.31 15.46 6.19
CA GLN A 458 4.50 14.35 5.69
C GLN A 458 5.00 13.99 4.31
N HIS A 459 5.55 12.79 4.20
CA HIS A 459 6.22 12.32 3.00
C HIS A 459 5.64 10.95 2.61
N PRO A 460 4.83 10.88 1.54
CA PRO A 460 4.32 9.60 1.06
C PRO A 460 5.33 8.87 0.17
N VAL A 461 6.27 9.59 -0.44
CA VAL A 461 7.17 9.02 -1.45
C VAL A 461 8.59 9.52 -1.33
N LEU A 462 9.52 8.62 -1.61
CA LEU A 462 10.92 8.93 -1.87
C LEU A 462 11.46 8.00 -2.95
N THR A 463 12.50 8.41 -3.67
CA THR A 463 13.26 7.57 -4.59
C THR A 463 14.75 7.89 -4.48
N ALA A 464 15.59 6.89 -4.76
CA ALA A 464 17.03 7.03 -4.83
C ALA A 464 17.54 7.07 -6.28
N GLY A 465 18.69 7.71 -6.50
CA GLY A 465 19.40 7.70 -7.77
C GLY A 465 20.61 8.62 -7.76
N ASP A 466 21.59 8.36 -8.64
CA ASP A 466 22.73 9.27 -8.84
C ASP A 466 22.28 10.44 -9.74
N PHE A 467 21.74 11.48 -9.12
CA PHE A 467 21.08 12.57 -9.85
C PHE A 467 22.08 13.59 -10.40
N ASP A 468 23.23 13.77 -9.75
CA ASP A 468 24.28 14.68 -10.20
C ASP A 468 25.46 14.00 -10.91
N GLY A 469 25.46 12.67 -10.99
CA GLY A 469 26.45 11.87 -11.72
C GLY A 469 27.78 11.74 -10.99
N ASP A 470 27.81 11.96 -9.67
CA ASP A 470 29.02 11.88 -8.85
C ASP A 470 29.34 10.46 -8.35
N GLY A 471 28.43 9.51 -8.61
CA GLY A 471 28.56 8.10 -8.26
C GLY A 471 28.03 7.74 -6.88
N ASN A 472 27.51 8.70 -6.10
CA ASN A 472 26.80 8.42 -4.86
C ASN A 472 25.29 8.50 -5.11
N LEU A 473 24.51 7.60 -4.50
CA LEU A 473 23.05 7.66 -4.60
C LEU A 473 22.51 8.83 -3.76
N ASP A 474 21.79 9.74 -4.41
CA ASP A 474 21.01 10.82 -3.82
C ASP A 474 19.59 10.36 -3.49
N LEU A 475 18.84 11.17 -2.73
CA LEU A 475 17.41 10.96 -2.49
C LEU A 475 16.56 12.12 -2.97
N ALA A 476 15.39 11.82 -3.53
CA ALA A 476 14.32 12.78 -3.74
C ALA A 476 13.14 12.42 -2.84
N VAL A 477 12.52 13.40 -2.20
CA VAL A 477 11.43 13.19 -1.24
C VAL A 477 10.28 14.15 -1.56
N GLY A 478 9.07 13.60 -1.72
CA GLY A 478 7.85 14.35 -2.00
C GLY A 478 7.12 14.75 -0.73
N ASN A 479 6.44 15.91 -0.75
CA ASN A 479 5.62 16.38 0.37
C ASN A 479 4.12 16.22 0.08
N PHE A 480 3.35 15.96 1.14
CA PHE A 480 1.90 15.79 1.06
C PHE A 480 1.17 16.48 2.22
N GLU A 481 0.34 17.47 1.92
CA GLU A 481 -0.29 18.34 2.91
C GLU A 481 -1.81 18.47 2.66
N ALA A 482 -2.61 17.59 3.26
CA ALA A 482 -4.07 17.60 3.07
C ALA A 482 -4.80 18.81 3.67
N ARG A 483 -4.15 19.59 4.54
CA ARG A 483 -4.75 20.77 5.20
C ARG A 483 -3.70 21.77 5.64
N ALA A 484 -4.08 23.04 5.71
CA ALA A 484 -3.19 24.06 6.24
C ALA A 484 -2.99 23.91 7.77
N VAL A 485 -1.72 23.89 8.22
CA VAL A 485 -1.35 23.83 9.64
C VAL A 485 -0.17 24.75 9.92
N GLU A 486 -0.18 25.42 11.08
CA GLU A 486 0.84 26.42 11.43
C GLU A 486 2.22 25.81 11.74
N GLN A 487 2.26 24.52 12.09
CA GLN A 487 3.45 23.81 12.54
C GLN A 487 4.39 23.36 11.40
N VAL A 488 3.90 23.32 10.16
CA VAL A 488 4.62 22.78 9.00
C VAL A 488 4.94 23.89 8.00
N ASP A 489 6.13 23.83 7.39
CA ASP A 489 6.40 24.62 6.19
C ASP A 489 5.72 23.96 4.99
N GLN A 490 4.57 24.51 4.61
CA GLN A 490 3.76 24.00 3.52
C GLN A 490 4.09 24.66 2.17
N SER A 491 5.23 25.36 2.11
CA SER A 491 5.75 25.93 0.87
C SER A 491 6.65 24.96 0.12
N GLU A 492 7.24 23.97 0.79
CA GLU A 492 8.10 22.99 0.14
C GLU A 492 7.28 21.95 -0.61
N TRP A 493 7.51 21.84 -1.91
CA TRP A 493 6.85 20.88 -2.80
C TRP A 493 7.52 19.51 -2.75
N PHE A 494 8.83 19.49 -2.94
CA PHE A 494 9.68 18.32 -2.80
C PHE A 494 11.07 18.78 -2.37
N SER A 495 11.91 17.83 -1.96
CA SER A 495 13.30 18.10 -1.61
C SER A 495 14.23 17.07 -2.26
N LEU A 496 15.45 17.51 -2.55
CA LEU A 496 16.56 16.65 -2.95
C LEU A 496 17.56 16.60 -1.79
N TRP A 497 18.15 15.43 -1.57
CA TRP A 497 19.13 15.17 -0.54
C TRP A 497 20.37 14.62 -1.24
N TRP A 498 21.35 15.51 -1.42
CA TRP A 498 22.55 15.22 -2.18
C TRP A 498 23.55 14.46 -1.31
N ASN A 499 23.90 13.24 -1.70
CA ASN A 499 24.86 12.43 -0.97
C ASN A 499 26.29 12.90 -1.27
N LYS A 500 26.92 13.56 -0.31
CA LYS A 500 28.30 14.07 -0.45
C LYS A 500 29.38 13.04 -0.13
N GLY A 501 28.97 11.77 -0.01
CA GLY A 501 29.81 10.62 0.35
C GLY A 501 30.43 10.74 1.73
N SER A 502 31.36 9.83 2.03
CA SER A 502 32.10 9.86 3.30
C SER A 502 33.16 10.96 3.31
N ALA A 503 33.42 11.56 4.48
CA ALA A 503 34.47 12.59 4.63
C ALA A 503 35.89 12.10 4.23
N LYS A 504 36.10 10.79 4.06
CA LYS A 504 37.37 10.16 3.67
C LYS A 504 37.60 10.12 2.15
N SER A 505 36.59 10.33 1.31
CA SER A 505 36.71 10.23 -0.16
C SER A 505 37.45 11.41 -0.82
N LYS A 506 37.72 12.51 -0.08
CA LYS A 506 38.42 13.71 -0.60
C LYS A 506 39.95 13.58 -0.73
N GLN A 507 40.50 12.39 -0.95
CA GLN A 507 41.89 12.26 -1.43
C GLN A 507 41.88 12.02 -2.94
N PRO A 508 42.33 12.98 -3.77
CA PRO A 508 42.40 12.75 -5.21
C PRO A 508 43.35 11.59 -5.50
N ALA A 509 42.89 10.65 -6.32
CA ALA A 509 43.69 9.57 -6.86
C ALA A 509 45.02 10.14 -7.38
N LYS A 510 46.14 9.71 -6.79
CA LYS A 510 47.47 10.02 -7.32
C LYS A 510 47.56 9.38 -8.70
N LYS A 511 47.68 10.24 -9.71
CA LYS A 511 47.90 9.90 -11.12
C LYS A 511 49.00 8.86 -11.34
#